data_AF-A0A7W1SE50-F1
#
_entry.id   AF-A0A7W1SE50-F1
#
_cell.length_a   1.000
_cell.length_b   1.000
_cell.length_c   1.000
_cell.angle_alpha   90.00
_cell.angle_beta   90.00
_cell.angle_gamma   90.00
#
_symmetry.space_group_name_H-M   'P 1'
#
loop_
_entity.id
_entity.type
_entity.pdbx_description
1 polymer ?
#
loop_
_entity_poly.entity_id
_entity_poly.type
_entity_poly.pdbx_seq_one_letter_code
_entity_poly.pdbx_strand_id
1 'polypeptide(L)' 'MEGWIAVTHFDWYGFLSQEPYWDEVNFWSPSDFYAFHGTPGAPYLFKLKAPHNAIG' A
#
# COMPACT_ATOMS: atom_id res chain seq x y z
N MET A 1 -14.60 11.79 -7.32
CA MET A 1 -14.23 10.46 -6.80
C MET A 1 -13.04 10.67 -5.91
N GLU A 2 -13.16 10.32 -4.62
CA GLU A 2 -12.08 10.47 -3.64
C GLU A 2 -11.39 9.12 -3.44
N GLY A 3 -10.09 9.16 -3.13
CA GLY A 3 -9.27 7.98 -2.90
C GLY A 3 -7.88 8.38 -2.42
N TRP A 4 -7.14 7.42 -1.89
CA TRP A 4 -5.82 7.65 -1.30
C TRP A 4 -4.75 6.87 -2.05
N ILE A 5 -3.55 7.43 -2.10
CA ILE A 5 -2.35 6.76 -2.59
C ILE A 5 -1.32 6.78 -1.46
N ALA A 6 -0.91 5.60 -1.01
CA ALA A 6 0.20 5.45 -0.07
C ALA A 6 1.42 4.85 -0.75
N VAL A 7 2.56 4.99 -0.08
CA VAL A 7 3.82 4.38 -0.51
C VAL A 7 3.99 3.03 0.16
N THR A 8 4.40 2.03 -0.62
CA THR A 8 4.81 0.71 -0.12
C THR A 8 6.20 0.34 -0.62
N HIS A 9 6.76 -0.72 -0.03
CA HIS A 9 8.04 -1.29 -0.42
C HIS A 9 7.85 -2.41 -1.44
N PHE A 10 8.81 -2.58 -2.34
CA PHE A 10 8.74 -3.62 -3.37
C PHE A 10 8.68 -5.02 -2.76
N ASP A 11 9.46 -5.29 -1.72
CA ASP A 11 9.48 -6.63 -1.09
C ASP A 11 8.13 -6.99 -0.46
N TRP A 12 7.41 -6.01 0.11
CA TRP A 12 6.08 -6.24 0.65
C TRP A 12 5.06 -6.51 -0.46
N TYR A 13 5.08 -5.72 -1.53
CA TYR A 13 4.28 -6.01 -2.72
C TYR A 13 4.59 -7.41 -3.28
N GLY A 14 5.87 -7.76 -3.42
CA GLY A 14 6.33 -9.03 -3.95
C GLY A 14 5.91 -10.22 -3.09
N PHE A 15 5.88 -10.05 -1.76
CA PHE A 15 5.33 -11.04 -0.83
C PHE A 15 3.83 -11.24 -1.06
N LEU A 16 3.04 -10.16 -1.05
CA LEU A 16 1.58 -10.24 -1.23
C LEU A 16 1.20 -10.78 -2.61
N SER A 17 1.97 -10.47 -3.64
CA SER A 17 1.68 -10.88 -5.01
C SER A 17 1.85 -12.39 -5.27
N GLN A 18 2.41 -13.14 -4.31
CA GLN A 18 2.54 -14.60 -4.45
C GLN A 18 1.19 -15.31 -4.32
N GLU A 19 0.22 -14.72 -3.63
CA GLU A 19 -1.10 -15.29 -3.44
C GLU A 19 -2.13 -14.55 -4.31
N PRO A 20 -3.05 -15.28 -4.96
CA PRO A 20 -4.08 -14.66 -5.82
C PRO A 20 -5.14 -13.90 -5.02
N TYR A 21 -5.28 -14.20 -3.73
CA TYR A 21 -6.31 -13.62 -2.87
C TYR A 21 -5.88 -13.61 -1.40
N TRP A 22 -6.24 -12.54 -0.71
CA TRP A 22 -6.08 -12.38 0.73
C TRP A 22 -7.43 -11.95 1.31
N ASP A 23 -7.87 -12.60 2.39
CA ASP A 23 -9.07 -12.17 3.13
C ASP A 23 -8.85 -10.80 3.78
N GLU A 24 -7.63 -10.54 4.24
CA GLU A 24 -7.23 -9.30 4.88
C GLU A 24 -5.75 -9.00 4.59
N VAL A 25 -5.44 -7.72 4.37
CA VAL A 25 -4.06 -7.23 4.27
C VAL A 25 -3.92 -6.04 5.19
N ASN A 26 -2.96 -6.13 6.12
CA ASN A 26 -2.65 -5.06 7.04
C ASN A 26 -1.42 -4.27 6.57
N PHE A 27 -1.45 -2.96 6.73
CA PHE A 27 -0.33 -2.08 6.44
C PHE A 27 0.14 -1.40 7.71
N TRP A 28 1.46 -1.33 7.87
CA TRP A 28 2.06 -0.64 9.01
C TRP A 28 1.94 0.88 8.86
N SER A 29 1.46 1.54 9.91
CA SER A 29 1.50 3.00 10.02
C SER A 29 2.77 3.42 10.76
N PRO A 30 3.56 4.36 10.22
CA PRO A 30 4.80 4.82 10.86
C PRO A 30 4.61 5.68 12.10
N SER A 31 3.38 6.05 12.42
CA SER A 31 3.08 6.89 13.56
C SER A 31 1.93 6.30 14.37
N ASP A 32 2.20 6.09 15.65
CA ASP A 32 1.16 5.76 16.64
C ASP A 32 0.19 6.95 16.86
N PHE A 33 0.59 8.16 16.47
CA PHE A 33 -0.19 9.39 16.66
C PHE A 33 -1.13 9.73 15.51
N TYR A 34 -0.96 9.10 14.34
CA TYR A 34 -1.76 9.40 13.15
C TYR A 34 -2.45 8.14 12.65
N ALA A 35 -3.76 8.09 12.86
CA ALA A 35 -4.62 7.08 12.27
C ALA A 35 -5.06 7.50 10.86
N PHE A 36 -5.22 6.52 9.99
CA PHE A 36 -5.82 6.75 8.68
C PHE A 36 -7.34 6.95 8.82
N HIS A 37 -7.85 8.07 8.31
CA HIS A 37 -9.28 8.42 8.33
C HIS A 37 -9.81 8.57 6.90
N GLY A 38 -9.86 7.46 6.16
CA GLY A 38 -10.46 7.41 4.83
C GLY A 38 -11.95 7.10 4.85
N THR A 39 -12.59 7.41 3.73
CA THR A 39 -13.97 7.03 3.46
C THR A 39 -14.05 5.53 3.20
N PRO A 40 -14.85 4.77 3.97
CA PRO A 40 -15.04 3.34 3.71
C PRO A 40 -15.57 3.09 2.29
N GLY A 41 -15.02 2.07 1.63
CA GLY A 41 -15.40 1.69 0.26
C GLY A 41 -14.80 2.54 -0.86
N ALA A 42 -14.14 3.66 -0.54
CA ALA A 42 -13.35 4.39 -1.51
C ALA A 42 -12.00 3.70 -1.76
N PRO A 43 -11.43 3.83 -2.98
CA PRO A 43 -10.20 3.15 -3.32
C PRO A 43 -9.01 3.66 -2.49
N TYR A 44 -8.21 2.70 -2.04
CA TYR A 44 -6.91 2.93 -1.42
C TYR A 44 -5.85 2.19 -2.23
N LEU A 45 -4.98 2.94 -2.90
CA LEU A 45 -3.97 2.39 -3.78
C LEU A 45 -2.58 2.49 -3.14
N PHE A 46 -1.72 1.53 -3.44
CA PHE A 46 -0.32 1.57 -3.07
C PHE A 46 0.55 1.78 -4.31
N LYS A 47 1.52 2.68 -4.20
CA LYS A 47 2.61 2.85 -5.17
C LYS A 47 3.94 2.46 -4.57
N LEU A 48 4.89 2.02 -5.40
CA LEU A 48 6.26 1.79 -4.94
C LEU A 48 6.95 3.11 -4.60
N LYS A 49 7.78 3.09 -3.56
CA LYS A 49 8.60 4.26 -3.14
C LYS A 49 9.57 4.73 -4.21
N ALA A 50 10.13 3.79 -4.97
CA ALA A 50 11.07 4.02 -6.05
C ALA A 50 10.79 3.04 -7.20
N PRO A 51 11.23 3.34 -8.43
CA PRO A 51 11.16 2.39 -9.54
C PRO A 51 11.90 1.11 -9.16
N HIS A 52 11.28 -0.05 -9.40
CA HIS A 52 11.94 -1.33 -9.14
C HIS A 52 13.13 -1.55 -10.08
N ASN A 53 12.99 -1.15 -11.34
CA ASN A 53 14.03 -1.26 -12.37
C ASN A 53 14.46 0.14 -12.82
N ALA A 54 15.23 0.84 -11.98
CA ALA A 54 15.85 2.10 -12.38
C ALA A 54 17.08 1.83 -13.26
N ILE A 55 17.11 2.38 -14.47
CA ILE A 55 18.32 2.48 -15.28
C ILE A 55 18.79 3.94 -15.12
N GLY A 56 19.99 4.11 -14.55
CA GLY A 56 20.63 5.41 -14.33
C GLY A 56 21.50 5.85 -15.50
#